data_AF-A0A7X9DIH4-F1
#
_entry.id   AF-A0A7X9DIH4-F1
#
_cell.length_a   1.000
_cell.length_b   1.000
_cell.length_c   1.000
_cell.angle_alpha   90.00
_cell.angle_beta   90.00
_cell.angle_gamma   90.00
#
_symmetry.space_group_name_H-M   'P 1'
#
loop_
_entity.id
_entity.type
_entity.pdbx_description
1 polymer ?
#
loop_
_entity_poly.entity_id
_entity_poly.type
_entity_poly.pdbx_seq_one_letter_code
_entity_poly.pdbx_strand_id
1 'polypeptide(L)'
;ENGLPQTFYPDFIVHYKNDTIGIYDTKAGQTAKDAGLKSEALQKYIKGNNQKGKKLSGGIIIKDNTNKWRVNRKEEYSYDLNDLRDWDYFDDL
;
A
#
# COMPACT_ATOMS: atom_id res chain seq x y z
N GLU A 1 -8.47 -5.26 -24.49
CA GLU A 1 -7.59 -5.39 -23.30
C GLU A 1 -7.22 -6.87 -23.20
N ASN A 2 -6.04 -7.23 -23.71
CA ASN A 2 -5.79 -8.54 -24.33
C ASN A 2 -4.78 -9.37 -23.53
N GLY A 3 -5.18 -9.95 -22.39
CA GLY A 3 -4.42 -11.06 -21.77
C GLY A 3 -2.96 -10.76 -21.38
N LEU A 4 -2.54 -9.49 -21.36
CA LEU A 4 -1.26 -9.09 -20.80
C LEU A 4 -1.37 -9.09 -19.28
N PRO A 5 -0.35 -9.60 -18.55
CA PRO A 5 -0.33 -9.47 -17.10
C PRO A 5 -0.48 -7.99 -16.74
N GLN A 6 -1.55 -7.64 -16.00
CA GLN A 6 -1.70 -6.29 -15.47
C GLN A 6 -0.57 -6.07 -14.47
N THR A 7 0.45 -5.34 -14.92
CA THR A 7 1.53 -4.88 -14.06
C THR A 7 0.98 -3.85 -13.09
N PHE A 8 1.42 -3.96 -11.84
CA PHE A 8 1.12 -2.95 -10.84
C PHE A 8 1.92 -1.69 -11.13
N TYR A 9 1.25 -0.55 -11.27
CA TYR A 9 1.90 0.76 -11.37
C TYR A 9 1.73 1.48 -10.04
N PRO A 10 2.72 1.42 -9.14
CA PRO A 10 2.72 2.23 -7.93
C PRO A 10 3.04 3.69 -8.28
N ASP A 11 2.54 4.62 -7.49
CA ASP A 11 2.89 6.04 -7.62
C ASP A 11 4.33 6.31 -7.16
N PHE A 12 4.79 5.59 -6.12
CA PHE A 12 6.11 5.80 -5.52
C PHE A 12 6.83 4.48 -5.25
N ILE A 13 8.14 4.49 -5.51
CA ILE A 13 9.09 3.48 -5.04
C ILE A 13 10.16 4.22 -4.25
N VAL A 14 10.37 3.82 -3.00
CA VAL A 14 11.28 4.48 -2.05
C VAL A 14 12.37 3.50 -1.64
N HIS A 15 13.64 3.89 -1.76
CA HIS A 15 14.74 3.11 -1.21
C HIS A 15 15.17 3.73 0.13
N TYR A 16 14.94 2.98 1.22
CA TYR A 16 15.29 3.40 2.57
C TYR A 16 16.78 3.12 2.85
N LYS A 17 17.36 3.88 3.79
CA LYS A 17 18.77 3.72 4.20
C LYS A 17 19.11 2.35 4.81
N ASN A 18 18.10 1.59 5.24
CA ASN A 18 18.24 0.23 5.79
C ASN A 18 18.08 -0.88 4.71
N ASP A 19 18.17 -0.49 3.42
CA ASP A 19 18.00 -1.31 2.23
C ASP A 19 16.58 -1.85 1.99
N THR A 20 15.58 -1.35 2.73
CA THR A 20 14.18 -1.68 2.45
C THR A 20 13.73 -0.92 1.22
N ILE A 21 12.96 -1.57 0.34
CA ILE A 21 12.27 -0.93 -0.78
C ILE A 21 10.79 -0.80 -0.43
N GLY A 22 10.32 0.43 -0.30
CA GLY A 22 8.91 0.78 -0.14
C GLY A 22 8.20 0.91 -1.49
N ILE A 23 7.03 0.30 -1.62
CA ILE A 23 6.16 0.41 -2.80
C ILE A 23 4.83 1.00 -2.37
N TYR A 24 4.50 2.20 -2.86
CA TYR A 24 3.34 2.95 -2.38
C TYR A 24 2.46 3.44 -3.51
N ASP A 25 1.17 3.45 -3.24
CA ASP A 25 0.14 3.95 -4.15
C ASP A 25 -0.78 4.90 -3.39
N THR A 26 -0.90 6.13 -3.87
CA THR A 26 -1.68 7.17 -3.19
C THR A 26 -3.14 7.14 -3.64
N LYS A 27 -4.04 7.36 -2.70
CA LYS A 27 -5.48 7.39 -2.94
C LYS A 27 -6.17 8.46 -2.11
N ALA A 28 -7.35 8.87 -2.57
CA ALA A 28 -8.23 9.79 -1.87
C ALA A 28 -9.69 9.56 -2.25
N GLY A 29 -10.62 9.84 -1.34
CA GLY A 29 -12.06 9.78 -1.60
C GLY A 29 -12.50 8.42 -2.17
N GLN A 30 -13.21 8.45 -3.30
CA GLN A 30 -13.74 7.24 -3.94
C GLN A 30 -12.65 6.26 -4.37
N THR A 31 -11.51 6.75 -4.86
CA THR A 31 -10.41 5.87 -5.31
C THR A 31 -9.83 5.03 -4.17
N ALA A 32 -9.92 5.49 -2.92
CA ALA A 32 -9.52 4.70 -1.77
C ALA A 32 -10.50 3.55 -1.49
N LYS A 33 -11.81 3.74 -1.73
CA LYS A 33 -12.80 2.66 -1.59
C LYS A 33 -12.58 1.55 -2.62
N ASP A 34 -12.19 1.93 -3.83
CA ASP A 34 -12.02 0.99 -4.95
C ASP A 34 -10.62 0.34 -4.98
N ALA A 35 -9.75 0.66 -4.02
CA ALA A 35 -8.37 0.20 -3.98
C ALA A 35 -8.18 -1.25 -3.51
N GLY A 36 -9.25 -1.98 -3.15
CA GLY A 36 -9.17 -3.31 -2.53
C GLY A 36 -8.34 -4.32 -3.31
N LEU A 37 -8.73 -4.61 -4.56
CA LEU A 37 -7.99 -5.55 -5.42
C LEU A 37 -6.52 -5.16 -5.58
N LYS A 38 -6.25 -3.85 -5.69
CA LYS A 38 -4.91 -3.31 -5.84
C LYS A 38 -4.12 -3.51 -4.53
N SER A 39 -4.65 -3.12 -3.39
CA SER A 39 -4.01 -3.26 -2.09
C SER A 39 -3.65 -4.72 -1.77
N GLU A 40 -4.59 -5.64 -1.95
CA GLU A 40 -4.39 -7.06 -1.63
C GLU A 40 -3.36 -7.71 -2.56
N ALA A 41 -3.37 -7.36 -3.85
CA ALA A 41 -2.35 -7.83 -4.80
C ALA A 41 -0.95 -7.32 -4.43
N LEU A 42 -0.83 -6.07 -3.98
CA LEU A 42 0.44 -5.52 -3.49
C LEU A 42 0.95 -6.28 -2.26
N GLN A 43 0.08 -6.56 -1.29
CA GLN A 43 0.48 -7.31 -0.10
C GLN A 43 0.90 -8.74 -0.43
N LYS A 44 0.19 -9.42 -1.34
CA LYS A 44 0.59 -10.75 -1.85
C LYS A 44 1.96 -10.70 -2.53
N TYR A 45 2.22 -9.68 -3.35
CA TYR A 45 3.51 -9.47 -4.00
C TYR A 45 4.64 -9.24 -2.99
N ILE A 46 4.44 -8.36 -2.01
CA ILE A 46 5.42 -8.07 -0.95
C ILE A 46 5.74 -9.34 -0.15
N LYS A 47 4.71 -10.03 0.35
CA LYS A 47 4.84 -11.28 1.13
C LYS A 47 5.61 -12.34 0.35
N GLY A 48 5.24 -12.59 -0.91
CA GLY A 48 5.89 -13.59 -1.76
C GLY A 48 7.35 -13.28 -2.11
N ASN A 49 7.73 -12.01 -2.22
CA ASN A 49 9.12 -11.62 -2.46
C ASN A 49 9.96 -11.61 -1.18
N ASN A 50 9.37 -11.25 -0.04
CA ASN A 50 10.06 -11.31 1.25
C ASN A 50 10.38 -12.76 1.66
N GLN A 51 9.51 -13.72 1.32
CA GLN A 51 9.80 -15.16 1.45
C GLN A 51 11.02 -15.62 0.62
N LYS A 52 11.40 -14.86 -0.42
CA LYS A 52 12.58 -15.09 -1.27
C LYS A 52 13.80 -14.26 -0.83
N GLY A 53 13.75 -13.66 0.37
CA GLY A 53 14.86 -12.89 0.93
C GLY A 53 14.95 -11.43 0.47
N LYS A 54 13.92 -10.89 -0.20
CA LYS A 54 13.84 -9.45 -0.46
C LYS A 54 13.43 -8.69 0.82
N LYS A 55 13.71 -7.39 0.84
CA LYS A 55 13.27 -6.46 1.90
C LYS A 55 12.27 -5.46 1.33
N LEU A 56 11.05 -5.91 1.09
CA LEU A 56 9.96 -5.07 0.59
C LEU A 56 9.01 -4.66 1.71
N SER A 57 8.55 -3.42 1.65
CA SER A 57 7.45 -2.87 2.44
C SER A 57 6.55 -2.05 1.51
N GLY A 58 5.35 -1.68 1.93
CA GLY A 58 4.47 -0.93 1.05
C GLY A 58 2.99 -1.05 1.36
N GLY A 59 2.21 -0.20 0.72
CA GLY A 59 0.79 -0.11 0.97
C GLY A 59 0.09 1.01 0.24
N ILE A 60 -1.23 1.08 0.43
CA ILE A 60 -2.04 2.22 -0.01
C ILE A 60 -1.83 3.37 0.97
N ILE A 61 -1.49 4.56 0.47
CA ILE A 61 -1.34 5.77 1.27
C ILE A 61 -2.57 6.67 1.08
N ILE A 62 -3.11 7.16 2.19
CA ILE A 62 -4.18 8.17 2.21
C ILE A 62 -3.82 9.29 3.18
N LYS A 63 -4.45 10.45 2.99
CA LYS A 63 -4.42 11.55 3.97
C LYS A 63 -5.68 11.48 4.82
N ASP A 64 -5.54 11.38 6.15
CA ASP A 64 -6.68 11.30 7.05
C ASP A 64 -7.30 12.68 7.35
N ASN A 65 -8.42 12.68 8.07
CA ASN A 65 -9.15 13.91 8.42
C ASN A 65 -8.37 14.86 9.35
N THR A 66 -7.24 14.41 9.91
CA THR A 66 -6.34 15.22 10.74
C THR A 66 -5.13 15.76 9.96
N ASN A 67 -5.15 15.62 8.63
CA ASN A 67 -4.06 15.96 7.71
C ASN A 67 -2.79 15.11 7.89
N LYS A 68 -2.87 13.96 8.56
CA LYS A 68 -1.75 13.03 8.70
C LYS A 68 -1.78 11.97 7.59
N TRP A 69 -0.61 11.48 7.22
CA TRP A 69 -0.49 10.40 6.24
C TRP A 69 -0.64 9.05 6.93
N ARG A 70 -1.45 8.18 6.32
CA ARG A 70 -1.75 6.83 6.77
C ARG A 70 -1.39 5.83 5.69
N VAL A 71 -1.02 4.62 6.09
CA VAL A 71 -0.68 3.53 5.19
C VAL A 71 -1.40 2.25 5.57
N ASN A 72 -2.06 1.62 4.60
CA ASN A 72 -2.64 0.30 4.77
C ASN A 72 -1.65 -0.77 4.31
N ARG A 73 -1.30 -1.68 5.22
CA ARG A 73 -0.40 -2.83 4.97
C ARG A 73 -1.09 -4.16 5.25
N LYS A 74 -2.42 -4.18 5.32
CA LYS A 74 -3.21 -5.36 5.70
C LYS A 74 -3.41 -6.28 4.50
N GLU A 75 -3.36 -7.58 4.74
CA GLU A 75 -3.57 -8.61 3.71
C GLU A 75 -4.99 -8.54 3.12
N GLU A 76 -5.98 -8.19 3.94
CA GLU A 76 -7.34 -7.86 3.53
C GLU A 76 -7.55 -6.35 3.63
N TYR A 77 -8.06 -5.74 2.56
CA TYR A 77 -8.23 -4.29 2.50
C TYR A 77 -9.59 -3.85 3.02
N SER A 78 -9.58 -2.89 3.94
CA SER A 78 -10.78 -2.19 4.39
C SER A 78 -10.48 -0.70 4.54
N TYR A 79 -11.44 0.13 4.14
CA TYR A 79 -11.33 1.57 4.19
C TYR A 79 -12.64 2.21 4.66
N ASP A 80 -12.57 2.82 5.84
CA ASP A 80 -13.52 3.80 6.33
C ASP A 80 -12.73 5.00 6.83
N LEU A 81 -12.98 6.19 6.28
CA LEU A 81 -12.27 7.41 6.68
C LEU A 81 -12.57 7.81 8.14
N ASN A 82 -13.65 7.30 8.72
CA ASN A 82 -13.99 7.49 10.13
C ASN A 82 -13.40 6.40 11.04
N ASP A 83 -12.90 5.29 10.47
CA ASP A 83 -12.31 4.18 11.19
C ASP A 83 -11.05 3.66 10.48
N LEU A 84 -9.92 4.25 10.86
CA LEU A 84 -8.59 3.93 10.34
C LEU A 84 -7.74 3.17 11.37
N ARG A 85 -8.35 2.43 12.30
CA ARG A 85 -7.62 1.70 13.36
C ARG A 85 -6.62 0.67 12.82
N ASP A 86 -6.90 0.13 11.65
CA ASP A 86 -6.06 -0.83 10.94
C ASP A 86 -5.03 -0.19 10.00
N TRP A 87 -4.96 1.14 9.99
CA TRP A 87 -4.03 1.92 9.18
C TRP A 87 -2.95 2.55 10.05
N ASP A 88 -1.70 2.27 9.72
CA ASP A 88 -0.54 2.83 10.44
C ASP A 88 -0.32 4.28 10.04
N TYR A 89 0.28 5.07 10.91
CA TYR A 89 0.83 6.36 10.49
C TYR A 89 2.05 6.14 9.60
N PHE A 90 2.13 6.87 8.49
CA PHE A 90 3.23 6.71 7.55
C PHE A 90 4.57 7.16 8.14
N ASP A 91 4.56 8.13 9.05
CA ASP A 91 5.76 8.66 9.70
C ASP A 91 6.39 7.67 10.71
N ASP A 92 5.66 6.62 11.09
CA ASP A 92 6.12 5.58 12.03
C ASP A 92 6.79 4.38 11.32
N LEU A 93 6.96 4.44 9.98
CA LEU A 93 7.54 3.38 9.15
C LEU A 93 9.07 3.32 9.14
#